data_AF-A0A970AQR1-F1
#
_entry.id   AF-A0A970AQR1-F1
#
_cell.length_a   1.000
_cell.length_b   1.000
_cell.length_c   1.000
_cell.angle_alpha   90.00
_cell.angle_beta   90.00
_cell.angle_gamma   90.00
#
_symmetry.space_group_name_H-M   'P 1'
#
loop_
_entity.id
_entity.type
_entity.pdbx_description
1 polymer ?
#
loop_
_entity_poly.entity_id
_entity_poly.type
_entity_poly.pdbx_seq_one_letter_code
_entity_poly.pdbx_strand_id
1 'polypeptide(L)'
;MIYSLILGREQSVLAMIKRTNSKLEWVKPEISPEFQRSWENIPEGLNARSQNIFQTIQETGLPTFKETSSPEQEAIWLLEVAAEIEHALLVEYLYSAYSIKSDTSNFRQKVTNIAVQEMGHLITVQNLLLAIGGNVYFERQDRSPQSSIDPFTFKLEPFSKSALAKYVIAEMPLLSALSNEEKAEIEQIQKEHQLDIKTQINRVGALYLKIYWLFQSSDDPEGPWTLLKDLIPIEQQGKHITSLDSLSLNIDFQTDDSEWLASVAGLQIDVVRNRTDALNAIFRISDQGEGFEGSIDSHFERFREMYRQYDSALPTIRDVPSNPFVSETPDLDPDRERNRISHPIASILVDLADVRYQKMLLHFVQFFSYSKSGPQSSLRQDLIKWALSEMTKGIRVLSRAVQDLPRISSTDMVSPTTAALAFTTPREVFPSSNDEQWELLTQLLDRSQELDSKLASLPGVEPGLIALLTTVVLSEDDDKRLTIATETTGLKDPLVV
;
A
#
# COMPACT_ATOMS: atom_id res chain seq x y z
N MET A 1 34.58 21.56 6.69
CA MET A 1 35.18 21.12 5.41
C MET A 1 35.18 19.59 5.24
N ILE A 2 35.21 18.80 6.32
CA ILE A 2 35.00 17.33 6.26
C ILE A 2 33.50 16.94 6.28
N TYR A 3 32.62 17.81 6.83
CA TYR A 3 31.16 17.65 6.80
C TYR A 3 30.48 17.84 5.43
N SER A 4 31.22 18.26 4.41
CA SER A 4 30.69 18.58 3.07
C SER A 4 30.94 17.49 2.03
N LEU A 5 31.72 16.45 2.38
CA LEU A 5 32.14 15.38 1.47
C LEU A 5 31.35 14.07 1.66
N ILE A 6 30.54 13.94 2.72
CA ILE A 6 29.66 12.79 2.96
C ILE A 6 28.27 13.01 2.30
N LEU A 7 27.85 14.26 2.14
CA LEU A 7 26.57 14.65 1.50
C LEU A 7 26.52 14.45 -0.03
N GLY A 8 27.55 13.85 -0.64
CA GLY A 8 27.63 13.62 -2.09
C GLY A 8 26.78 12.47 -2.62
N ARG A 9 26.19 11.65 -1.73
CA ARG A 9 25.28 10.53 -2.10
C ARG A 9 23.84 10.71 -1.60
N GLU A 10 23.60 11.57 -0.62
CA GLU A 10 22.24 11.81 -0.07
C GLU A 10 21.34 12.63 -1.03
N GLN A 11 21.91 13.42 -1.94
CA GLN A 11 21.11 14.18 -2.90
C GLN A 11 20.53 13.35 -4.06
N SER A 12 20.99 12.12 -4.30
CA SER A 12 20.48 11.32 -5.44
C SER A 12 19.18 10.60 -5.14
N VAL A 13 18.90 10.23 -3.87
CA VAL A 13 17.72 9.45 -3.48
C VAL A 13 16.51 10.35 -3.16
N LEU A 14 16.73 11.46 -2.43
CA LEU A 14 15.71 12.50 -2.25
C LEU A 14 15.32 13.18 -3.57
N ALA A 15 16.22 13.21 -4.56
CA ALA A 15 15.91 13.64 -5.92
C ALA A 15 15.17 12.55 -6.74
N MET A 16 15.27 11.27 -6.38
CA MET A 16 14.60 10.16 -7.06
C MET A 16 13.13 10.03 -6.62
N ILE A 17 12.84 10.17 -5.33
CA ILE A 17 11.47 10.17 -4.76
C ILE A 17 10.68 11.42 -5.17
N LYS A 18 11.35 12.57 -5.36
CA LYS A 18 10.72 13.76 -5.97
C LYS A 18 10.49 13.63 -7.49
N ARG A 19 11.08 12.62 -8.16
CA ARG A 19 11.02 12.45 -9.63
C ARG A 19 9.94 11.49 -10.13
N THR A 20 9.47 10.53 -9.32
CA THR A 20 8.53 9.48 -9.77
C THR A 20 7.16 10.05 -10.17
N ASN A 21 6.52 10.91 -9.36
CA ASN A 21 5.23 11.50 -9.79
C ASN A 21 5.35 12.66 -10.79
N SER A 22 6.48 13.39 -10.84
CA SER A 22 6.60 14.54 -11.75
C SER A 22 6.91 14.17 -13.20
N LYS A 23 7.07 12.87 -13.52
CA LYS A 23 7.50 12.36 -14.83
C LYS A 23 6.68 11.19 -15.36
N LEU A 24 5.77 10.64 -14.55
CA LEU A 24 4.81 9.64 -15.02
C LEU A 24 3.76 10.35 -15.88
N GLU A 25 3.63 9.91 -17.13
CA GLU A 25 2.63 10.43 -18.05
C GLU A 25 1.68 9.33 -18.49
N TRP A 26 0.43 9.70 -18.69
CA TRP A 26 -0.60 8.83 -19.24
C TRP A 26 -0.64 9.04 -20.75
N VAL A 27 -0.02 8.13 -21.50
CA VAL A 27 0.12 8.26 -22.95
C VAL A 27 -1.02 7.50 -23.62
N LYS A 28 -1.89 8.24 -24.32
CA LYS A 28 -2.96 7.67 -25.14
C LYS A 28 -2.37 7.18 -26.46
N PRO A 29 -2.83 6.03 -26.99
CA PRO A 29 -2.36 5.55 -28.29
C PRO A 29 -2.74 6.55 -29.39
N GLU A 30 -1.81 6.84 -30.30
CA GLU A 30 -2.16 7.38 -31.61
C GLU A 30 -2.88 6.29 -32.41
N ILE A 31 -4.21 6.36 -32.42
CA ILE A 31 -5.03 5.46 -33.23
C ILE A 31 -4.82 5.84 -34.68
N SER A 32 -4.02 5.08 -35.42
CA SER A 32 -3.90 5.31 -36.85
C SER A 32 -5.26 5.00 -37.53
N PRO A 33 -5.63 5.71 -38.61
CA PRO A 33 -6.84 5.40 -39.37
C PRO A 33 -6.87 3.97 -39.91
N GLU A 34 -5.69 3.36 -40.13
CA GLU A 34 -5.56 1.95 -40.50
C GLU A 34 -5.87 1.03 -39.32
N PHE A 35 -5.42 1.37 -38.10
CA PHE A 35 -5.71 0.64 -36.88
C PHE A 35 -7.20 0.72 -36.48
N GLN A 36 -7.83 1.89 -36.65
CA GLN A 36 -9.27 2.02 -36.43
C GLN A 36 -10.09 1.16 -37.41
N ARG A 37 -9.65 1.06 -38.67
CA ARG A 37 -10.27 0.17 -39.68
C ARG A 37 -9.96 -1.30 -39.45
N SER A 38 -8.76 -1.67 -38.96
CA SER A 38 -8.46 -3.06 -38.62
C SER A 38 -9.23 -3.49 -37.37
N TRP A 39 -9.48 -2.57 -36.43
CA TRP A 39 -10.34 -2.77 -35.26
C TRP A 39 -11.81 -3.02 -35.66
N GLU A 40 -12.35 -2.21 -36.58
CA GLU A 40 -13.69 -2.44 -37.16
C GLU A 40 -13.80 -3.79 -37.91
N ASN A 41 -12.68 -4.39 -38.32
CA ASN A 41 -12.58 -5.66 -39.05
C ASN A 41 -11.93 -6.79 -38.24
N ILE A 42 -11.92 -6.68 -36.92
CA ILE A 42 -11.46 -7.75 -36.03
C ILE A 42 -12.18 -9.07 -36.32
N PRO A 43 -11.49 -10.23 -36.28
CA PRO A 43 -12.14 -11.52 -36.45
C PRO A 43 -13.36 -11.64 -35.52
N GLU A 44 -14.50 -12.10 -36.05
CA GLU A 44 -15.61 -12.62 -35.24
C GLU A 44 -15.02 -13.65 -34.26
N GLY A 45 -14.74 -13.25 -33.01
CA GLY A 45 -14.05 -14.12 -32.05
C GLY A 45 -13.16 -13.45 -31.00
N LEU A 46 -12.88 -12.15 -31.04
CA LEU A 46 -12.27 -11.49 -29.87
C LEU A 46 -13.25 -11.52 -28.71
N ASN A 47 -12.82 -12.08 -27.58
CA ASN A 47 -13.64 -12.17 -26.38
C ASN A 47 -13.86 -10.76 -25.76
N ALA A 48 -14.88 -10.63 -24.92
CA ALA A 48 -15.21 -9.36 -24.24
C ALA A 48 -14.00 -8.74 -23.52
N ARG A 49 -13.06 -9.57 -23.08
CA ARG A 49 -11.84 -9.17 -22.37
C ARG A 49 -10.91 -8.29 -23.20
N SER A 50 -10.62 -8.65 -24.45
CA SER A 50 -9.76 -7.81 -25.31
C SER A 50 -10.43 -6.51 -25.71
N GLN A 51 -11.76 -6.49 -25.83
CA GLN A 51 -12.54 -5.25 -26.02
C GLN A 51 -12.43 -4.35 -24.81
N ASN A 52 -12.44 -4.92 -23.60
CA ASN A 52 -12.34 -4.16 -22.37
C ASN A 52 -10.98 -3.46 -22.23
N ILE A 53 -9.90 -4.22 -22.43
CA ILE A 53 -8.53 -3.71 -22.41
C ILE A 53 -8.35 -2.58 -23.41
N PHE A 54 -8.87 -2.73 -24.62
CA PHE A 54 -8.77 -1.71 -25.66
C PHE A 54 -9.42 -0.38 -25.23
N GLN A 55 -10.65 -0.44 -24.73
CA GLN A 55 -11.38 0.75 -24.31
C GLN A 55 -10.65 1.48 -23.16
N THR A 56 -10.06 0.74 -22.21
CA THR A 56 -9.23 1.32 -21.15
C THR A 56 -8.06 2.10 -21.71
N ILE A 57 -7.29 1.48 -22.61
CA ILE A 57 -6.13 2.14 -23.20
C ILE A 57 -6.55 3.41 -23.96
N GLN A 58 -7.73 3.45 -24.58
CA GLN A 58 -8.26 4.66 -25.21
C GLN A 58 -8.68 5.74 -24.20
N GLU A 59 -9.33 5.33 -23.10
CA GLU A 59 -9.87 6.25 -22.10
C GLU A 59 -8.78 6.87 -21.23
N THR A 60 -7.87 6.05 -20.70
CA THR A 60 -6.78 6.52 -19.82
C THR A 60 -5.44 6.69 -20.50
N GLY A 61 -5.16 5.94 -21.55
CA GLY A 61 -3.78 5.70 -21.97
C GLY A 61 -3.07 4.71 -21.04
N LEU A 62 -1.82 4.39 -21.39
CA LEU A 62 -0.93 3.60 -20.57
C LEU A 62 0.01 4.50 -19.77
N PRO A 63 0.28 4.17 -18.49
CA PRO A 63 1.29 4.87 -17.73
C PRO A 63 2.67 4.63 -18.37
N THR A 64 3.39 5.69 -18.66
CA THR A 64 4.70 5.64 -19.31
C THR A 64 5.60 6.71 -18.72
N PHE A 65 6.86 6.36 -18.46
CA PHE A 65 7.88 7.30 -18.04
C PHE A 65 8.70 7.78 -19.24
N LYS A 66 8.77 9.10 -19.46
CA LYS A 66 9.51 9.69 -20.60
C LYS A 66 11.02 9.49 -20.57
N GLU A 67 11.60 9.29 -19.39
CA GLU A 67 13.05 9.27 -19.18
C GLU A 67 13.62 7.88 -18.88
N THR A 68 12.86 6.81 -19.10
CA THR A 68 13.38 5.45 -18.85
C THR A 68 14.47 5.07 -19.85
N SER A 69 15.51 4.42 -19.35
CA SER A 69 16.62 3.94 -20.18
C SER A 69 16.39 2.52 -20.72
N SER A 70 15.48 1.73 -20.13
CA SER A 70 15.11 0.38 -20.57
C SER A 70 13.71 -0.05 -20.09
N PRO A 71 13.12 -1.11 -20.69
CA PRO A 71 11.87 -1.74 -20.20
C PRO A 71 11.95 -2.22 -18.75
N GLU A 72 13.11 -2.74 -18.31
CA GLU A 72 13.34 -3.16 -16.93
C GLU A 72 13.22 -1.99 -15.95
N GLN A 73 13.87 -0.87 -16.25
CA GLN A 73 13.80 0.30 -15.37
C GLN A 73 12.39 0.89 -15.33
N GLU A 74 11.69 0.88 -16.46
CA GLU A 74 10.28 1.28 -16.50
C GLU A 74 9.42 0.35 -15.64
N ALA A 75 9.62 -0.96 -15.73
CA ALA A 75 8.89 -1.94 -14.92
C ALA A 75 9.17 -1.77 -13.42
N ILE A 76 10.41 -1.53 -13.01
CA ILE A 76 10.76 -1.23 -11.61
C ILE A 76 9.97 -0.01 -11.12
N TRP A 77 9.99 1.11 -11.85
CA TRP A 77 9.28 2.32 -11.42
C TRP A 77 7.77 2.14 -11.40
N LEU A 78 7.19 1.38 -12.33
CA LEU A 78 5.77 1.08 -12.32
C LEU A 78 5.38 0.15 -11.17
N LEU A 79 6.23 -0.82 -10.81
CA LEU A 79 6.04 -1.68 -9.65
C LEU A 79 6.19 -0.90 -8.33
N GLU A 80 7.10 0.09 -8.25
CA GLU A 80 7.18 1.01 -7.11
C GLU A 80 5.87 1.79 -6.95
N VAL A 81 5.32 2.34 -8.05
CA VAL A 81 4.00 3.00 -8.04
C VAL A 81 2.89 2.03 -7.62
N ALA A 82 2.92 0.78 -8.10
CA ALA A 82 1.97 -0.24 -7.70
C ALA A 82 2.06 -0.51 -6.19
N ALA A 83 3.27 -0.68 -5.64
CA ALA A 83 3.49 -0.85 -4.21
C ALA A 83 2.94 0.32 -3.39
N GLU A 84 3.13 1.57 -3.82
CA GLU A 84 2.55 2.75 -3.15
C GLU A 84 1.01 2.68 -3.11
N ILE A 85 0.37 2.23 -4.20
CA ILE A 85 -1.09 2.10 -4.31
C ILE A 85 -1.61 0.99 -3.41
N GLU A 86 -1.07 -0.24 -3.52
CA GLU A 86 -1.48 -1.38 -2.70
C GLU A 86 -1.32 -1.05 -1.20
N HIS A 87 -0.21 -0.40 -0.84
CA HIS A 87 0.05 0.01 0.54
C HIS A 87 -0.90 1.10 1.02
N ALA A 88 -1.22 2.09 0.19
CA ALA A 88 -2.18 3.13 0.50
C ALA A 88 -3.59 2.56 0.74
N LEU A 89 -4.10 1.74 -0.19
CA LEU A 89 -5.41 1.09 -0.09
C LEU A 89 -5.51 0.21 1.16
N LEU A 90 -4.48 -0.62 1.41
CA LEU A 90 -4.38 -1.43 2.63
C LEU A 90 -4.61 -0.60 3.89
N VAL A 91 -3.90 0.52 4.03
CA VAL A 91 -3.94 1.35 5.24
C VAL A 91 -5.29 2.06 5.38
N GLU A 92 -5.86 2.55 4.27
CA GLU A 92 -7.19 3.16 4.28
C GLU A 92 -8.29 2.19 4.68
N TYR A 93 -8.28 0.98 4.11
CA TYR A 93 -9.23 -0.08 4.45
C TYR A 93 -9.11 -0.46 5.91
N LEU A 94 -7.88 -0.58 6.42
CA LEU A 94 -7.63 -0.90 7.81
C LEU A 94 -8.11 0.21 8.76
N TYR A 95 -7.84 1.48 8.43
CA TYR A 95 -8.32 2.63 9.20
C TYR A 95 -9.85 2.67 9.27
N SER A 96 -10.51 2.48 8.11
CA SER A 96 -11.95 2.41 7.99
C SER A 96 -12.53 1.26 8.81
N ALA A 97 -11.98 0.05 8.69
CA ALA A 97 -12.39 -1.10 9.49
C ALA A 97 -12.24 -0.86 11.01
N TYR A 98 -11.14 -0.24 11.44
CA TYR A 98 -10.89 0.08 12.85
C TYR A 98 -11.86 1.13 13.40
N SER A 99 -12.39 2.03 12.57
CA SER A 99 -13.39 3.02 12.99
C SER A 99 -14.76 2.41 13.30
N ILE A 100 -15.10 1.23 12.75
CA ILE A 100 -16.37 0.56 13.07
C ILE A 100 -16.35 0.17 14.54
N LYS A 101 -17.38 0.52 15.32
CA LYS A 101 -17.56 0.13 16.73
C LYS A 101 -18.34 -1.17 16.87
N SER A 102 -19.42 -1.31 16.10
CA SER A 102 -20.24 -2.52 16.05
C SER A 102 -21.10 -2.53 14.79
N ASP A 103 -21.31 -3.70 14.22
CA ASP A 103 -22.03 -3.91 12.97
C ASP A 103 -22.65 -5.32 12.94
N THR A 104 -23.88 -5.42 12.42
CA THR A 104 -24.61 -6.69 12.30
C THR A 104 -24.31 -7.43 11.00
N SER A 105 -23.73 -6.73 10.02
CA SER A 105 -23.45 -7.24 8.67
C SER A 105 -21.99 -7.66 8.45
N ASN A 106 -21.18 -7.72 9.52
CA ASN A 106 -19.76 -8.08 9.50
C ASN A 106 -18.91 -7.22 8.54
N PHE A 107 -19.29 -5.98 8.26
CA PHE A 107 -18.50 -5.00 7.52
C PHE A 107 -17.07 -4.88 8.02
N ARG A 108 -16.85 -4.85 9.35
CA ARG A 108 -15.48 -4.79 9.90
C ARG A 108 -14.64 -5.96 9.39
N GLN A 109 -15.18 -7.17 9.44
CA GLN A 109 -14.45 -8.36 9.00
C GLN A 109 -14.27 -8.36 7.48
N LYS A 110 -15.32 -8.01 6.72
CA LYS A 110 -15.28 -7.94 5.25
C LYS A 110 -14.19 -6.98 4.75
N VAL A 111 -14.13 -5.76 5.29
CA VAL A 111 -13.10 -4.75 4.95
C VAL A 111 -11.71 -5.19 5.43
N THR A 112 -11.60 -5.76 6.65
CA THR A 112 -10.32 -6.28 7.15
C THR A 112 -9.77 -7.39 6.24
N ASN A 113 -10.63 -8.26 5.72
CA ASN A 113 -10.22 -9.32 4.78
C ASN A 113 -9.72 -8.75 3.45
N ILE A 114 -10.31 -7.65 2.95
CA ILE A 114 -9.81 -6.97 1.74
C ILE A 114 -8.42 -6.37 2.03
N ALA A 115 -8.25 -5.67 3.16
CA ALA A 115 -6.94 -5.13 3.57
C ALA A 115 -5.85 -6.23 3.70
N VAL A 116 -6.22 -7.45 4.07
CA VAL A 116 -5.31 -8.61 4.07
C VAL A 116 -4.95 -9.06 2.66
N GLN A 117 -5.88 -9.00 1.70
CA GLN A 117 -5.60 -9.28 0.29
C GLN A 117 -4.67 -8.22 -0.31
N GLU A 118 -4.87 -6.93 -0.01
CA GLU A 118 -3.91 -5.87 -0.41
C GLU A 118 -2.50 -6.11 0.15
N MET A 119 -2.40 -6.72 1.34
CA MET A 119 -1.09 -7.10 1.89
C MET A 119 -0.44 -8.17 1.01
N GLY A 120 -1.22 -9.16 0.56
CA GLY A 120 -0.76 -10.18 -0.38
C GLY A 120 -0.29 -9.58 -1.71
N HIS A 121 -1.05 -8.61 -2.24
CA HIS A 121 -0.68 -7.87 -3.44
C HIS A 121 0.64 -7.12 -3.24
N LEU A 122 0.75 -6.30 -2.17
CA LEU A 122 1.95 -5.54 -1.85
C LEU A 122 3.20 -6.43 -1.75
N ILE A 123 3.08 -7.58 -1.07
CA ILE A 123 4.19 -8.54 -0.93
C ILE A 123 4.52 -9.24 -2.24
N THR A 124 3.52 -9.56 -3.06
CA THR A 124 3.72 -10.11 -4.42
C THR A 124 4.43 -9.09 -5.33
N VAL A 125 4.11 -7.81 -5.23
CA VAL A 125 4.82 -6.73 -5.94
C VAL A 125 6.31 -6.70 -5.54
N GLN A 126 6.65 -6.97 -4.28
CA GLN A 126 8.05 -7.10 -3.85
C GLN A 126 8.75 -8.28 -4.52
N ASN A 127 8.06 -9.43 -4.65
CA ASN A 127 8.60 -10.58 -5.37
C ASN A 127 8.86 -10.25 -6.86
N LEU A 128 7.95 -9.50 -7.50
CA LEU A 128 8.11 -9.03 -8.87
C LEU A 128 9.30 -8.06 -9.02
N LEU A 129 9.47 -7.11 -8.09
CA LEU A 129 10.62 -6.21 -8.05
C LEU A 129 11.93 -6.99 -7.95
N LEU A 130 12.02 -7.93 -6.99
CA LEU A 130 13.19 -8.78 -6.81
C LEU A 130 13.48 -9.64 -8.04
N ALA A 131 12.45 -10.15 -8.72
CA ALA A 131 12.60 -10.98 -9.92
C ALA A 131 13.32 -10.26 -11.06
N ILE A 132 13.12 -8.94 -11.20
CA ILE A 132 13.75 -8.11 -12.23
C ILE A 132 15.00 -7.36 -11.74
N GLY A 133 15.50 -7.68 -10.55
CA GLY A 133 16.69 -7.07 -9.97
C GLY A 133 16.47 -5.69 -9.33
N GLY A 134 15.22 -5.30 -9.10
CA GLY A 134 14.86 -4.14 -8.29
C GLY A 134 15.06 -4.40 -6.79
N ASN A 135 15.05 -3.33 -6.00
CA ASN A 135 15.00 -3.43 -4.55
C ASN A 135 13.55 -3.51 -4.08
N VAL A 136 13.32 -4.06 -2.89
CA VAL A 136 12.00 -3.95 -2.24
C VAL A 136 11.67 -2.50 -1.92
N TYR A 137 10.39 -2.18 -1.98
CA TYR A 137 9.84 -0.84 -1.86
C TYR A 137 8.55 -0.87 -1.04
N PHE A 138 8.63 -0.34 0.18
CA PHE A 138 7.53 -0.28 1.17
C PHE A 138 7.11 1.15 1.50
N GLU A 139 7.47 2.11 0.65
CA GLU A 139 7.02 3.48 0.82
C GLU A 139 5.61 3.68 0.25
N ARG A 140 4.99 4.77 0.69
CA ARG A 140 3.75 5.29 0.13
C ARG A 140 3.70 6.80 0.23
N GLN A 141 2.82 7.41 -0.56
CA GLN A 141 2.66 8.86 -0.52
C GLN A 141 1.74 9.30 0.62
N ASP A 142 2.32 10.03 1.57
CA ASP A 142 1.63 10.64 2.73
C ASP A 142 1.03 12.03 2.46
N ARG A 143 1.07 12.50 1.21
CA ARG A 143 0.89 13.94 0.92
C ARG A 143 -0.57 14.38 0.96
N SER A 144 -0.77 15.65 1.31
CA SER A 144 -1.98 16.39 0.91
C SER A 144 -2.14 16.32 -0.62
N PRO A 145 -3.35 16.10 -1.14
CA PRO A 145 -3.60 15.77 -2.55
C PRO A 145 -2.87 16.67 -3.54
N GLN A 146 -2.08 16.09 -4.46
CA GLN A 146 -1.81 16.73 -5.74
C GLN A 146 -2.83 16.19 -6.74
N SER A 147 -4.05 16.75 -6.67
CA SER A 147 -5.25 16.32 -7.40
C SER A 147 -5.12 16.19 -8.93
N SER A 148 -4.04 16.69 -9.54
CA SER A 148 -3.83 16.64 -10.99
C SER A 148 -2.94 15.49 -11.46
N ILE A 149 -2.18 14.85 -10.56
CA ILE A 149 -1.15 13.86 -10.92
C ILE A 149 -1.43 12.52 -10.26
N ASP A 150 -1.84 12.52 -8.99
CA ASP A 150 -1.94 11.29 -8.21
C ASP A 150 -3.13 10.44 -8.69
N PRO A 151 -2.92 9.15 -9.03
CA PRO A 151 -4.00 8.26 -9.44
C PRO A 151 -5.01 8.03 -8.33
N PHE A 152 -4.59 8.20 -7.08
CA PHE A 152 -5.43 8.05 -5.91
C PHE A 152 -5.00 9.09 -4.86
N THR A 153 -5.96 9.81 -4.28
CA THR A 153 -5.66 10.73 -3.17
C THR A 153 -5.73 9.95 -1.88
N PHE A 154 -4.57 9.65 -1.29
CA PHE A 154 -4.50 8.99 0.00
C PHE A 154 -5.29 9.78 1.06
N LYS A 155 -6.30 9.12 1.65
CA LYS A 155 -7.18 9.71 2.66
C LYS A 155 -7.69 8.66 3.64
N LEU A 156 -7.20 8.75 4.88
CA LEU A 156 -7.74 8.03 6.01
C LEU A 156 -9.10 8.62 6.40
N GLU A 157 -10.16 7.81 6.31
CA GLU A 157 -11.52 8.22 6.69
C GLU A 157 -12.24 7.12 7.47
N PRO A 158 -13.09 7.49 8.45
CA PRO A 158 -13.93 6.52 9.12
C PRO A 158 -14.92 5.86 8.13
N PHE A 159 -15.31 4.63 8.46
CA PHE A 159 -16.25 3.83 7.69
C PHE A 159 -17.59 4.57 7.59
N SER A 160 -17.97 4.85 6.37
CA SER A 160 -19.19 5.57 6.03
C SER A 160 -19.67 5.11 4.66
N LYS A 161 -20.91 5.42 4.31
CA LYS A 161 -21.41 5.19 2.95
C LYS A 161 -20.54 5.91 1.92
N SER A 162 -20.02 7.09 2.27
CA SER A 162 -19.13 7.86 1.40
C SER A 162 -17.73 7.26 1.27
N ALA A 163 -17.19 6.62 2.31
CA ALA A 163 -15.93 5.88 2.21
C ALA A 163 -16.11 4.64 1.32
N LEU A 164 -17.20 3.88 1.52
CA LEU A 164 -17.56 2.76 0.65
C LEU A 164 -17.72 3.19 -0.81
N ALA A 165 -18.35 4.33 -1.08
CA ALA A 165 -18.45 4.87 -2.44
C ALA A 165 -17.08 5.06 -3.07
N LYS A 166 -16.08 5.56 -2.32
CA LYS A 166 -14.72 5.72 -2.83
C LYS A 166 -14.05 4.38 -3.09
N TYR A 167 -14.24 3.40 -2.22
CA TYR A 167 -13.66 2.07 -2.37
C TYR A 167 -14.27 1.29 -3.55
N VAL A 168 -15.59 1.40 -3.74
CA VAL A 168 -16.28 0.89 -4.94
C VAL A 168 -15.64 1.45 -6.20
N ILE A 169 -15.28 2.73 -6.19
CA ILE A 169 -14.72 3.36 -7.37
C ILE A 169 -13.22 3.06 -7.53
N ALA A 170 -12.48 2.96 -6.42
CA ALA A 170 -11.06 2.62 -6.42
C ALA A 170 -10.81 1.21 -6.99
N GLU A 171 -11.65 0.26 -6.61
CA GLU A 171 -11.58 -1.14 -7.05
C GLU A 171 -12.35 -1.40 -8.35
N MET A 172 -12.95 -0.38 -8.95
CA MET A 172 -13.85 -0.59 -10.08
C MET A 172 -13.10 -1.18 -11.28
N PRO A 173 -13.62 -2.25 -11.92
CA PRO A 173 -13.06 -2.68 -13.18
C PRO A 173 -13.24 -1.62 -14.25
N LEU A 174 -12.54 -1.84 -15.35
CA LEU A 174 -12.70 -1.08 -16.58
C LEU A 174 -14.18 -0.84 -16.91
N LEU A 175 -14.54 0.41 -17.27
CA LEU A 175 -15.93 0.75 -17.59
C LEU A 175 -16.55 -0.20 -18.61
N SER A 176 -15.78 -0.63 -19.60
CA SER A 176 -16.17 -1.61 -20.61
C SER A 176 -16.65 -2.97 -20.03
N ALA A 177 -16.04 -3.42 -18.93
CA ALA A 177 -16.34 -4.69 -18.28
C ALA A 177 -17.64 -4.65 -17.47
N LEU A 178 -18.12 -3.45 -17.14
CA LEU A 178 -19.37 -3.24 -16.43
C LEU A 178 -20.58 -3.39 -17.37
N SER A 179 -21.61 -4.09 -16.88
CA SER A 179 -22.94 -4.09 -17.49
C SER A 179 -23.57 -2.69 -17.43
N ASN A 180 -24.64 -2.47 -18.19
CA ASN A 180 -25.29 -1.16 -18.25
C ASN A 180 -25.92 -0.78 -16.91
N GLU A 181 -26.42 -1.77 -16.17
CA GLU A 181 -26.97 -1.61 -14.83
C GLU A 181 -25.89 -1.16 -13.85
N GLU A 182 -24.70 -1.75 -13.93
CA GLU A 182 -23.56 -1.41 -13.09
C GLU A 182 -23.05 -0.01 -13.40
N LYS A 183 -22.90 0.32 -14.68
CA LYS A 183 -22.54 1.70 -15.11
C LYS A 183 -23.50 2.73 -14.54
N ALA A 184 -24.81 2.48 -14.64
CA ALA A 184 -25.82 3.40 -14.12
C ALA A 184 -25.75 3.55 -12.60
N GLU A 185 -25.50 2.46 -11.86
CA GLU A 185 -25.30 2.52 -10.41
C GLU A 185 -24.04 3.30 -10.05
N ILE A 186 -22.93 3.08 -10.75
CA ILE A 186 -21.68 3.80 -10.54
C ILE A 186 -21.86 5.30 -10.81
N GLU A 187 -22.50 5.67 -11.91
CA GLU A 187 -22.84 7.08 -12.21
C GLU A 187 -23.70 7.70 -11.10
N GLN A 188 -24.63 6.94 -10.54
CA GLN A 188 -25.44 7.36 -9.40
C GLN A 188 -24.58 7.56 -8.15
N ILE A 189 -23.73 6.60 -7.79
CA ILE A 189 -22.82 6.69 -6.64
C ILE A 189 -21.91 7.92 -6.75
N GLN A 190 -21.33 8.15 -7.93
CA GLN A 190 -20.48 9.32 -8.20
C GLN A 190 -21.24 10.62 -8.00
N LYS A 191 -22.48 10.71 -8.51
CA LYS A 191 -23.32 11.90 -8.38
C LYS A 191 -23.74 12.14 -6.93
N GLU A 192 -24.15 11.10 -6.21
CA GLU A 192 -24.58 11.18 -4.82
C GLU A 192 -23.45 11.65 -3.89
N HIS A 193 -22.23 11.17 -4.12
CA HIS A 193 -21.06 11.47 -3.29
C HIS A 193 -20.16 12.59 -3.85
N GLN A 194 -20.59 13.25 -4.94
CA GLN A 194 -19.87 14.36 -5.59
C GLN A 194 -18.41 14.00 -5.91
N LEU A 195 -18.20 12.78 -6.37
CA LEU A 195 -16.86 12.29 -6.63
C LEU A 195 -16.45 12.68 -8.07
N ASP A 196 -15.43 13.53 -8.21
CA ASP A 196 -14.86 13.91 -9.50
C ASP A 196 -13.79 12.89 -9.93
N ILE A 197 -14.25 11.72 -10.39
CA ILE A 197 -13.37 10.56 -10.61
C ILE A 197 -13.17 10.22 -12.08
N LYS A 198 -13.49 11.15 -13.00
CA LYS A 198 -13.32 10.92 -14.45
C LYS A 198 -11.90 10.55 -14.88
N THR A 199 -10.90 10.71 -14.00
CA THR A 199 -9.50 10.44 -14.28
C THR A 199 -8.86 9.33 -13.45
N GLN A 200 -9.38 8.95 -12.26
CA GLN A 200 -8.70 8.00 -11.36
C GLN A 200 -9.11 6.54 -11.61
N ILE A 201 -10.37 6.33 -12.03
CA ILE A 201 -11.08 5.04 -12.15
C ILE A 201 -10.38 3.96 -12.97
N ASN A 202 -9.63 4.34 -13.99
CA ASN A 202 -9.11 3.40 -14.97
C ASN A 202 -7.57 3.27 -14.87
N ARG A 203 -6.94 3.82 -13.81
CA ARG A 203 -5.48 3.92 -13.70
C ARG A 203 -4.82 2.68 -13.10
N VAL A 204 -5.43 2.00 -12.12
CA VAL A 204 -4.83 0.81 -11.49
C VAL A 204 -4.80 -0.37 -12.47
N GLY A 205 -5.94 -0.67 -13.13
CA GLY A 205 -5.98 -1.67 -14.18
C GLY A 205 -5.05 -1.34 -15.36
N ALA A 206 -4.99 -0.09 -15.80
CA ALA A 206 -4.05 0.33 -16.84
C ALA A 206 -2.57 0.23 -16.40
N LEU A 207 -2.27 0.44 -15.12
CA LEU A 207 -0.95 0.23 -14.53
C LEU A 207 -0.55 -1.25 -14.62
N TYR A 208 -1.38 -2.16 -14.12
CA TYR A 208 -1.08 -3.58 -14.19
C TYR A 208 -1.09 -4.14 -15.62
N LEU A 209 -1.92 -3.61 -16.52
CA LEU A 209 -1.87 -3.93 -17.95
C LEU A 209 -0.52 -3.55 -18.57
N LYS A 210 0.00 -2.36 -18.26
CA LYS A 210 1.32 -1.93 -18.73
C LYS A 210 2.44 -2.78 -18.13
N ILE A 211 2.38 -3.07 -16.83
CA ILE A 211 3.36 -3.95 -16.17
C ILE A 211 3.33 -5.33 -16.87
N TYR A 212 2.16 -5.90 -17.09
CA TYR A 212 2.01 -7.17 -17.79
C TYR A 212 2.62 -7.15 -19.19
N TRP A 213 2.37 -6.09 -19.97
CA TRP A 213 2.96 -5.90 -21.30
C TRP A 213 4.49 -5.98 -21.25
N LEU A 214 5.11 -5.26 -20.31
CA LEU A 214 6.57 -5.26 -20.13
C LEU A 214 7.09 -6.66 -19.75
N PHE A 215 6.31 -7.43 -18.98
CA PHE A 215 6.66 -8.80 -18.56
C PHE A 215 6.41 -9.88 -19.61
N GLN A 216 5.71 -9.60 -20.73
CA GLN A 216 5.65 -10.55 -21.85
C GLN A 216 7.04 -10.74 -22.46
N SER A 217 7.27 -11.89 -23.10
CA SER A 217 8.55 -12.14 -23.81
C SER A 217 8.66 -11.39 -25.13
N SER A 218 7.53 -11.03 -25.74
CA SER A 218 7.45 -10.34 -27.03
C SER A 218 6.09 -9.65 -27.21
N ASP A 219 5.87 -9.08 -28.39
CA ASP A 219 4.58 -8.53 -28.81
C ASP A 219 3.48 -9.60 -28.98
N ASP A 220 3.87 -10.87 -29.07
CA ASP A 220 2.93 -11.98 -29.14
C ASP A 220 2.30 -12.21 -27.75
N PRO A 221 0.96 -12.32 -27.66
CA PRO A 221 0.27 -12.50 -26.38
C PRO A 221 0.75 -13.75 -25.64
N GLU A 222 1.08 -13.59 -24.37
CA GLU A 222 1.55 -14.67 -23.49
C GLU A 222 0.77 -14.66 -22.18
N GLY A 223 0.52 -15.83 -21.58
CA GLY A 223 -0.07 -15.95 -20.26
C GLY A 223 -1.60 -15.75 -20.22
N PRO A 224 -2.17 -15.46 -19.04
CA PRO A 224 -3.62 -15.36 -18.88
C PRO A 224 -4.23 -14.17 -19.65
N TRP A 225 -3.60 -12.99 -19.71
CA TRP A 225 -4.10 -11.86 -20.52
C TRP A 225 -3.70 -12.00 -21.98
N THR A 226 -4.69 -12.05 -22.87
CA THR A 226 -4.47 -11.95 -24.31
C THR A 226 -4.35 -10.47 -24.72
N LEU A 227 -3.16 -9.90 -24.55
CA LEU A 227 -2.86 -8.52 -24.87
C LEU A 227 -2.30 -8.41 -26.29
N LEU A 228 -3.17 -8.09 -27.26
CA LEU A 228 -2.75 -7.91 -28.65
C LEU A 228 -1.91 -6.63 -28.79
N LYS A 229 -0.76 -6.73 -29.46
CA LYS A 229 0.12 -5.58 -29.74
C LYS A 229 -0.57 -4.41 -30.40
N ASP A 230 -1.60 -4.67 -31.21
CA ASP A 230 -2.32 -3.61 -31.92
C ASP A 230 -3.04 -2.68 -30.92
N LEU A 231 -3.37 -3.16 -29.72
CA LEU A 231 -3.97 -2.35 -28.64
C LEU A 231 -2.96 -1.45 -27.92
N ILE A 232 -1.67 -1.65 -28.17
CA ILE A 232 -0.57 -0.96 -27.50
C ILE A 232 -0.03 0.15 -28.40
N PRO A 233 0.21 1.37 -27.87
CA PRO A 233 0.82 2.45 -28.64
C PRO A 233 2.11 1.98 -29.33
N ILE A 234 2.32 2.39 -30.59
CA ILE A 234 3.43 1.92 -31.44
C ILE A 234 4.78 2.16 -30.77
N GLU A 235 4.93 3.28 -30.07
CA GLU A 235 6.13 3.65 -29.32
C GLU A 235 6.40 2.76 -28.08
N GLN A 236 5.43 1.93 -27.69
CA GLN A 236 5.54 0.94 -26.61
C GLN A 236 5.67 -0.49 -27.12
N GLN A 237 5.47 -0.74 -28.42
CA GLN A 237 5.65 -2.06 -29.03
C GLN A 237 7.13 -2.48 -29.02
N GLY A 238 7.38 -3.77 -28.83
CA GLY A 238 8.71 -4.35 -28.68
C GLY A 238 9.43 -4.02 -27.36
N LYS A 239 8.80 -3.26 -26.45
CA LYS A 239 9.36 -2.96 -25.12
C LYS A 239 8.99 -4.07 -24.14
N HIS A 240 9.90 -5.02 -23.99
CA HIS A 240 9.74 -6.16 -23.09
C HIS A 240 11.01 -6.40 -22.27
N ILE A 241 10.83 -6.96 -21.08
CA ILE A 241 11.93 -7.41 -20.23
C ILE A 241 12.49 -8.70 -20.82
N THR A 242 13.56 -8.57 -21.62
CA THR A 242 14.23 -9.70 -22.26
C THR A 242 15.13 -10.47 -21.30
N SER A 243 15.58 -9.80 -20.23
CA SER A 243 16.51 -10.34 -19.25
C SER A 243 15.88 -11.36 -18.30
N LEU A 244 14.55 -11.36 -18.11
CA LEU A 244 13.85 -12.16 -17.08
C LEU A 244 14.22 -13.65 -17.13
N ASP A 245 14.26 -14.25 -18.32
CA ASP A 245 14.55 -15.69 -18.48
C ASP A 245 16.02 -16.06 -18.24
N SER A 246 16.89 -15.05 -18.10
CA SER A 246 18.32 -15.20 -17.82
C SER A 246 18.73 -14.76 -16.41
N LEU A 247 17.82 -14.13 -15.65
CA LEU A 247 18.06 -13.71 -14.28
C LEU A 247 17.95 -14.90 -13.31
N SER A 248 18.63 -14.82 -12.17
CA SER A 248 18.41 -15.73 -11.04
C SER A 248 17.04 -15.53 -10.37
N LEU A 249 16.33 -14.47 -10.76
CA LEU A 249 15.04 -14.01 -10.24
C LEU A 249 15.03 -13.75 -8.73
N ASN A 250 16.20 -13.77 -8.07
CA ASN A 250 16.33 -13.61 -6.62
C ASN A 250 15.34 -14.48 -5.82
N ILE A 251 15.02 -15.69 -6.30
CA ILE A 251 13.99 -16.59 -5.73
C ILE A 251 14.26 -16.87 -4.24
N ASP A 252 15.54 -16.96 -3.86
CA ASP A 252 15.96 -17.21 -2.48
C ASP A 252 15.70 -16.02 -1.52
N PHE A 253 15.36 -14.85 -2.04
CA PHE A 253 14.98 -13.67 -1.26
C PHE A 253 13.47 -13.39 -1.30
N GLN A 254 12.77 -13.81 -2.35
CA GLN A 254 11.31 -13.76 -2.47
C GLN A 254 10.59 -14.50 -1.33
N THR A 255 9.28 -14.38 -1.18
CA THR A 255 8.50 -15.04 -0.10
C THR A 255 7.17 -15.61 -0.57
N ASP A 256 6.58 -16.51 0.21
CA ASP A 256 5.26 -17.12 -0.04
C ASP A 256 4.41 -17.16 1.24
N ASP A 257 3.16 -17.57 1.10
CA ASP A 257 2.18 -17.68 2.20
C ASP A 257 2.66 -18.57 3.37
N SER A 258 3.54 -19.53 3.10
CA SER A 258 4.00 -20.48 4.11
C SER A 258 5.03 -19.86 5.05
N GLU A 259 5.91 -18.99 4.55
CA GLU A 259 6.86 -18.21 5.37
C GLU A 259 6.15 -17.12 6.20
N TRP A 260 5.02 -16.62 5.71
CA TRP A 260 4.23 -15.58 6.38
C TRP A 260 3.34 -16.09 7.52
N LEU A 261 3.64 -17.29 8.04
CA LEU A 261 2.83 -18.07 8.98
C LEU A 261 1.38 -18.21 8.46
N ALA A 262 0.99 -19.42 8.06
CA ALA A 262 -0.32 -19.82 7.49
C ALA A 262 -1.60 -19.38 8.25
N SER A 263 -1.46 -18.58 9.30
CA SER A 263 -2.46 -18.00 10.18
C SER A 263 -3.20 -16.76 9.67
N VAL A 264 -2.74 -16.09 8.60
CA VAL A 264 -3.47 -14.93 8.04
C VAL A 264 -4.44 -15.40 6.95
N ALA A 265 -5.67 -15.73 7.35
CA ALA A 265 -6.69 -16.21 6.43
C ALA A 265 -6.97 -15.16 5.33
N GLY A 266 -6.90 -15.60 4.06
CA GLY A 266 -7.13 -14.75 2.89
C GLY A 266 -5.88 -14.05 2.35
N LEU A 267 -4.71 -14.22 2.99
CA LEU A 267 -3.43 -13.76 2.43
C LEU A 267 -3.01 -14.71 1.30
N GLN A 268 -2.67 -14.14 0.15
CA GLN A 268 -2.11 -14.87 -0.99
C GLN A 268 -0.90 -14.12 -1.56
N ILE A 269 0.23 -14.80 -1.67
CA ILE A 269 1.51 -14.27 -2.10
C ILE A 269 2.06 -15.14 -3.22
N ASP A 270 2.30 -14.54 -4.38
CA ASP A 270 2.82 -15.24 -5.53
C ASP A 270 4.34 -15.12 -5.63
N VAL A 271 5.02 -16.26 -5.72
CA VAL A 271 6.45 -16.36 -6.00
C VAL A 271 6.67 -16.39 -7.50
N VAL A 272 7.63 -15.60 -7.97
CA VAL A 272 8.01 -15.47 -9.37
C VAL A 272 9.24 -16.33 -9.67
N ARG A 273 9.02 -17.56 -10.15
CA ARG A 273 10.12 -18.50 -10.49
C ARG A 273 10.49 -18.50 -11.96
N ASN A 274 9.67 -17.86 -12.80
CA ASN A 274 9.81 -17.75 -14.23
C ASN A 274 8.82 -16.68 -14.75
N ARG A 275 8.87 -16.40 -16.06
CA ARG A 275 7.96 -15.46 -16.72
C ARG A 275 6.48 -15.82 -16.56
N THR A 276 6.13 -17.09 -16.68
CA THR A 276 4.75 -17.55 -16.52
C THR A 276 4.22 -17.27 -15.11
N ASP A 277 5.04 -17.48 -14.08
CA ASP A 277 4.69 -17.12 -12.70
C ASP A 277 4.48 -15.61 -12.55
N ALA A 278 5.34 -14.78 -13.17
CA ALA A 278 5.22 -13.32 -13.14
C ALA A 278 3.91 -12.84 -13.77
N LEU A 279 3.60 -13.32 -14.99
CA LEU A 279 2.36 -12.97 -15.71
C LEU A 279 1.12 -13.41 -14.91
N ASN A 280 1.17 -14.59 -14.31
CA ASN A 280 0.08 -15.09 -13.46
C ASN A 280 -0.09 -14.27 -12.17
N ALA A 281 1.00 -13.84 -11.54
CA ALA A 281 0.96 -13.00 -10.34
C ALA A 281 0.34 -11.63 -10.64
N ILE A 282 0.80 -10.97 -11.71
CA ILE A 282 0.26 -9.68 -12.17
C ILE A 282 -1.24 -9.80 -12.49
N PHE A 283 -1.63 -10.88 -13.18
CA PHE A 283 -3.03 -11.13 -13.50
C PHE A 283 -3.89 -11.35 -12.24
N ARG A 284 -3.41 -12.14 -11.27
CA ARG A 284 -4.17 -12.43 -10.04
C ARG A 284 -4.38 -11.20 -9.17
N ILE A 285 -3.38 -10.33 -9.03
CA ILE A 285 -3.53 -9.06 -8.31
C ILE A 285 -4.68 -8.26 -8.93
N SER A 286 -4.66 -8.10 -10.25
CA SER A 286 -5.69 -7.34 -10.96
C SER A 286 -7.06 -8.01 -10.93
N ASP A 287 -7.15 -9.34 -10.98
CA ASP A 287 -8.42 -10.07 -10.91
C ASP A 287 -9.05 -10.04 -9.51
N GLN A 288 -8.25 -10.08 -8.43
CA GLN A 288 -8.77 -9.97 -7.06
C GLN A 288 -9.33 -8.58 -6.75
N GLY A 289 -8.65 -7.51 -7.19
CA GLY A 289 -9.14 -6.14 -7.05
C GLY A 289 -10.39 -5.88 -7.91
N GLU A 290 -10.19 -5.84 -9.22
CA GLU A 290 -11.18 -5.37 -10.20
C GLU A 290 -12.18 -6.44 -10.64
N GLY A 291 -11.87 -7.73 -10.50
CA GLY A 291 -12.77 -8.81 -10.94
C GLY A 291 -12.92 -8.92 -12.45
N PHE A 292 -11.82 -8.81 -13.20
CA PHE A 292 -11.75 -8.80 -14.67
C PHE A 292 -12.53 -9.94 -15.38
N GLU A 293 -12.84 -11.05 -14.69
CA GLU A 293 -13.65 -12.16 -15.22
C GLU A 293 -15.09 -12.24 -14.70
N GLY A 294 -15.64 -11.15 -14.13
CA GLY A 294 -16.93 -11.22 -13.45
C GLY A 294 -16.86 -12.10 -12.20
N SER A 295 -15.68 -12.16 -11.58
CA SER A 295 -15.45 -12.86 -10.32
C SER A 295 -16.38 -12.26 -9.27
N ILE A 296 -17.32 -13.07 -8.80
CA ILE A 296 -18.35 -12.70 -7.81
C ILE A 296 -17.71 -12.32 -6.45
N ASP A 297 -16.41 -12.57 -6.27
CA ASP A 297 -15.67 -12.36 -5.01
C ASP A 297 -14.56 -11.30 -5.11
N SER A 298 -14.58 -10.43 -6.14
CA SER A 298 -13.66 -9.30 -6.28
C SER A 298 -13.87 -8.24 -5.19
N HIS A 299 -12.86 -7.40 -4.97
CA HIS A 299 -12.96 -6.29 -4.02
C HIS A 299 -14.06 -5.31 -4.44
N PHE A 300 -14.15 -5.02 -5.74
CA PHE A 300 -15.25 -4.24 -6.33
C PHE A 300 -16.62 -4.72 -5.89
N GLU A 301 -16.93 -6.01 -6.13
CA GLU A 301 -18.24 -6.57 -5.81
C GLU A 301 -18.50 -6.57 -4.31
N ARG A 302 -17.49 -6.89 -3.50
CA ARG A 302 -17.60 -6.89 -2.03
C ARG A 302 -17.86 -5.48 -1.48
N PHE A 303 -17.19 -4.45 -2.00
CA PHE A 303 -17.45 -3.07 -1.60
C PHE A 303 -18.83 -2.59 -2.09
N ARG A 304 -19.26 -2.97 -3.30
CA ARG A 304 -20.60 -2.66 -3.82
C ARG A 304 -21.70 -3.31 -2.99
N GLU A 305 -21.52 -4.57 -2.60
CA GLU A 305 -22.44 -5.26 -1.71
C GLU A 305 -22.55 -4.53 -0.36
N MET A 306 -21.43 -4.15 0.25
CA MET A 306 -21.42 -3.36 1.49
C MET A 306 -22.07 -1.99 1.31
N TYR A 307 -21.84 -1.30 0.19
CA TYR A 307 -22.45 -0.01 -0.14
C TYR A 307 -23.98 -0.10 -0.17
N ARG A 308 -24.52 -1.13 -0.85
CA ARG A 308 -25.96 -1.40 -0.92
C ARG A 308 -26.57 -1.75 0.44
N GLN A 309 -25.82 -2.47 1.28
CA GLN A 309 -26.29 -2.90 2.61
C GLN A 309 -26.23 -1.78 3.66
N TYR A 310 -25.44 -0.72 3.43
CA TYR A 310 -25.10 0.27 4.46
C TYR A 310 -26.33 0.86 5.17
N ASP A 311 -27.31 1.36 4.40
CA ASP A 311 -28.49 2.05 4.96
C ASP A 311 -29.45 1.10 5.68
N SER A 312 -29.40 -0.20 5.36
CA SER A 312 -30.22 -1.22 6.05
C SER A 312 -29.52 -1.74 7.30
N ALA A 313 -28.19 -1.78 7.30
CA ALA A 313 -27.38 -2.32 8.39
C ALA A 313 -27.07 -1.29 9.49
N LEU A 314 -26.94 0.00 9.13
CA LEU A 314 -26.67 1.14 10.02
C LEU A 314 -25.61 0.82 11.09
N PRO A 315 -24.36 0.57 10.69
CA PRO A 315 -23.29 0.24 11.62
C PRO A 315 -23.00 1.42 12.57
N THR A 316 -22.62 1.11 13.80
CA THR A 316 -22.16 2.13 14.75
C THR A 316 -20.69 2.44 14.49
N ILE A 317 -20.38 3.69 14.22
CA ILE A 317 -19.04 4.18 13.87
C ILE A 317 -18.48 5.00 15.03
N ARG A 318 -17.18 4.88 15.28
CA ARG A 318 -16.47 5.73 16.24
C ARG A 318 -16.30 7.14 15.65
N ASP A 319 -16.36 8.14 16.52
CA ASP A 319 -16.24 9.55 16.16
C ASP A 319 -14.78 10.00 16.04
N VAL A 320 -14.08 9.39 15.08
CA VAL A 320 -12.65 9.57 14.82
C VAL A 320 -12.39 10.52 13.64
N PRO A 321 -11.24 11.21 13.61
CA PRO A 321 -10.87 12.15 12.55
C PRO A 321 -10.69 11.50 11.17
N SER A 322 -10.58 12.33 10.13
CA SER A 322 -10.06 11.94 8.82
C SER A 322 -8.67 12.54 8.63
N ASN A 323 -7.69 11.78 8.12
CA ASN A 323 -6.28 12.20 8.09
C ASN A 323 -5.81 12.81 9.44
N PRO A 324 -5.90 12.06 10.56
CA PRO A 324 -5.38 12.53 11.84
C PRO A 324 -3.92 12.93 11.76
N PHE A 325 -3.54 13.99 12.48
CA PHE A 325 -2.14 14.40 12.61
C PHE A 325 -1.87 14.98 13.99
N VAL A 326 -0.69 14.74 14.56
CA VAL A 326 -0.31 15.30 15.87
C VAL A 326 0.20 16.72 15.69
N SER A 327 -0.34 17.67 16.46
CA SER A 327 0.20 19.04 16.57
C SER A 327 -0.29 19.72 17.84
N GLU A 328 0.64 20.36 18.57
CA GLU A 328 0.31 21.21 19.72
C GLU A 328 -0.33 22.54 19.28
N THR A 329 0.04 23.03 18.09
CA THR A 329 -0.44 24.31 17.56
C THR A 329 -1.74 24.11 16.76
N PRO A 330 -2.80 24.89 17.04
CA PRO A 330 -4.03 24.87 16.24
C PRO A 330 -3.77 25.18 14.76
N ASP A 331 -4.49 24.50 13.88
CA ASP A 331 -4.49 24.78 12.45
C ASP A 331 -5.44 25.96 12.14
N LEU A 332 -5.08 26.77 11.15
CA LEU A 332 -5.90 27.91 10.71
C LEU A 332 -7.05 27.47 9.80
N ASP A 333 -6.89 26.34 9.11
CA ASP A 333 -7.93 25.73 8.32
C ASP A 333 -8.87 24.93 9.24
N PRO A 334 -10.17 25.32 9.36
CA PRO A 334 -11.12 24.62 10.21
C PRO A 334 -11.29 23.13 9.87
N ASP A 335 -11.09 22.75 8.60
CA ASP A 335 -11.22 21.36 8.16
C ASP A 335 -10.02 20.53 8.62
N ARG A 336 -8.82 21.10 8.61
CA ARG A 336 -7.63 20.47 9.19
C ARG A 336 -7.67 20.48 10.72
N GLU A 337 -8.11 21.58 11.34
CA GLU A 337 -8.16 21.70 12.80
C GLU A 337 -9.11 20.67 13.42
N ARG A 338 -10.17 20.23 12.72
CA ARG A 338 -11.04 19.14 13.17
C ARG A 338 -10.32 17.79 13.25
N ASN A 339 -9.17 17.62 12.59
CA ASN A 339 -8.43 16.36 12.52
C ASN A 339 -7.12 16.33 13.34
N ARG A 340 -6.72 17.48 13.91
CA ARG A 340 -5.51 17.62 14.73
C ARG A 340 -5.55 16.79 16.02
N ILE A 341 -4.49 16.17 16.49
CA ILE A 341 -4.44 15.47 17.78
C ILE A 341 -3.50 16.25 18.70
N SER A 342 -4.01 16.71 19.83
CA SER A 342 -3.25 17.50 20.81
C SER A 342 -3.48 17.09 22.26
N HIS A 343 -4.30 16.07 22.51
CA HIS A 343 -4.47 15.51 23.84
C HIS A 343 -3.15 14.83 24.28
N PRO A 344 -2.58 15.15 25.47
CA PRO A 344 -1.22 14.73 25.83
C PRO A 344 -0.95 13.22 25.74
N ILE A 345 -1.90 12.40 26.17
CA ILE A 345 -1.78 10.93 26.12
C ILE A 345 -1.97 10.43 24.68
N ALA A 346 -2.93 11.01 23.95
CA ALA A 346 -3.26 10.54 22.61
C ALA A 346 -2.15 10.87 21.61
N SER A 347 -1.56 12.06 21.69
CA SER A 347 -0.42 12.47 20.86
C SER A 347 0.76 11.52 21.00
N ILE A 348 1.13 11.14 22.23
CA ILE A 348 2.23 10.20 22.46
C ILE A 348 1.91 8.80 21.92
N LEU A 349 0.69 8.30 22.11
CA LEU A 349 0.30 7.00 21.59
C LEU A 349 0.26 6.95 20.07
N VAL A 350 -0.15 8.04 19.42
CA VAL A 350 -0.12 8.15 17.95
C VAL A 350 1.31 8.18 17.44
N ASP A 351 2.19 8.98 18.05
CA ASP A 351 3.63 8.98 17.72
C ASP A 351 4.25 7.59 17.92
N LEU A 352 3.90 6.88 18.99
CA LEU A 352 4.37 5.53 19.27
C LEU A 352 3.88 4.53 18.23
N ALA A 353 2.62 4.66 17.79
CA ALA A 353 2.06 3.82 16.74
C ALA A 353 2.77 4.04 15.40
N ASP A 354 3.09 5.30 15.05
CA ASP A 354 3.83 5.62 13.83
C ASP A 354 5.26 5.03 13.89
N VAL A 355 5.96 5.14 15.02
CA VAL A 355 7.28 4.51 15.21
C VAL A 355 7.22 2.99 15.08
N ARG A 356 6.19 2.34 15.66
CA ARG A 356 6.02 0.89 15.57
C ARG A 356 5.62 0.43 14.17
N TYR A 357 4.83 1.23 13.47
CA TYR A 357 4.49 1.00 12.07
C TYR A 357 5.75 1.07 11.19
N GLN A 358 6.62 2.06 11.41
CA GLN A 358 7.91 2.16 10.71
C GLN A 358 8.81 0.96 11.00
N LYS A 359 8.91 0.56 12.26
CA LYS A 359 9.67 -0.63 12.67
C LYS A 359 9.15 -1.90 11.98
N MET A 360 7.83 -2.05 11.87
CA MET A 360 7.21 -3.15 11.15
C MET A 360 7.59 -3.17 9.66
N LEU A 361 7.52 -2.03 8.97
CA LEU A 361 7.92 -1.92 7.57
C LEU A 361 9.41 -2.20 7.38
N LEU A 362 10.26 -1.70 8.29
CA LEU A 362 11.69 -1.98 8.28
C LEU A 362 11.99 -3.47 8.47
N HIS A 363 11.25 -4.18 9.34
CA HIS A 363 11.38 -5.62 9.46
C HIS A 363 11.03 -6.34 8.14
N PHE A 364 10.08 -5.85 7.34
CA PHE A 364 9.83 -6.40 6.00
C PHE A 364 11.01 -6.14 5.06
N VAL A 365 11.56 -4.92 5.04
CA VAL A 365 12.75 -4.60 4.25
C VAL A 365 13.91 -5.53 4.61
N GLN A 366 14.22 -5.64 5.91
CA GLN A 366 15.28 -6.53 6.41
C GLN A 366 14.98 -8.00 6.09
N PHE A 367 13.74 -8.46 6.22
CA PHE A 367 13.33 -9.83 5.90
C PHE A 367 13.71 -10.19 4.45
N PHE A 368 13.43 -9.29 3.51
CA PHE A 368 13.80 -9.47 2.11
C PHE A 368 15.29 -9.32 1.81
N SER A 369 16.06 -8.64 2.68
CA SER A 369 17.53 -8.55 2.58
C SER A 369 18.26 -9.85 2.93
N TYR A 370 17.59 -10.81 3.60
CA TYR A 370 18.18 -12.09 4.00
C TYR A 370 17.65 -13.24 3.17
N SER A 371 18.55 -14.13 2.75
CA SER A 371 18.21 -15.28 1.91
C SER A 371 17.63 -16.45 2.73
N LYS A 372 16.68 -17.19 2.16
CA LYS A 372 16.05 -18.36 2.80
C LYS A 372 17.06 -19.48 3.06
N SER A 373 17.98 -19.70 2.12
CA SER A 373 19.00 -20.76 2.22
C SER A 373 20.31 -20.31 2.87
N GLY A 374 20.39 -19.05 3.29
CA GLY A 374 21.59 -18.43 3.85
C GLY A 374 21.85 -18.77 5.32
N PRO A 375 23.05 -18.42 5.83
CA PRO A 375 23.43 -18.66 7.23
C PRO A 375 22.55 -17.92 8.25
N GLN A 376 21.86 -16.86 7.82
CA GLN A 376 20.95 -16.03 8.64
C GLN A 376 19.47 -16.35 8.39
N SER A 377 19.15 -17.55 7.88
CA SER A 377 17.76 -17.98 7.65
C SER A 377 16.90 -17.98 8.92
N SER A 378 17.48 -18.25 10.10
CA SER A 378 16.77 -18.12 11.38
C SER A 378 16.39 -16.66 11.68
N LEU A 379 17.30 -15.72 11.42
CA LEU A 379 17.04 -14.29 11.57
C LEU A 379 15.94 -13.82 10.64
N ARG A 380 15.94 -14.26 9.37
CA ARG A 380 14.83 -14.02 8.43
C ARG A 380 13.49 -14.45 9.03
N GLN A 381 13.42 -15.66 9.60
CA GLN A 381 12.20 -16.16 10.25
C GLN A 381 11.78 -15.35 11.49
N ASP A 382 12.74 -14.79 12.23
CA ASP A 382 12.45 -13.93 13.36
C ASP A 382 11.93 -12.55 12.93
N LEU A 383 12.52 -11.95 11.89
CA LEU A 383 12.11 -10.66 11.33
C LEU A 383 10.64 -10.66 10.91
N ILE A 384 10.18 -11.71 10.20
CA ILE A 384 8.78 -11.79 9.81
C ILE A 384 7.85 -11.98 11.03
N LYS A 385 8.24 -12.80 12.01
CA LYS A 385 7.47 -12.96 13.26
C LYS A 385 7.37 -11.64 14.02
N TRP A 386 8.44 -10.85 14.04
CA TRP A 386 8.48 -9.54 14.66
C TRP A 386 7.55 -8.55 13.97
N ALA A 387 7.58 -8.47 12.64
CA ALA A 387 6.62 -7.68 11.87
C ALA A 387 5.16 -8.08 12.15
N LEU A 388 4.84 -9.37 12.10
CA LEU A 388 3.49 -9.87 12.39
C LEU A 388 3.04 -9.59 13.85
N SER A 389 3.99 -9.59 14.79
CA SER A 389 3.74 -9.18 16.17
C SER A 389 3.42 -7.69 16.27
N GLU A 390 4.16 -6.82 15.56
CA GLU A 390 3.83 -5.38 15.49
C GLU A 390 2.46 -5.14 14.87
N MET A 391 2.05 -5.89 13.84
CA MET A 391 0.69 -5.80 13.26
C MET A 391 -0.39 -6.16 14.30
N THR A 392 -0.25 -7.31 14.95
CA THR A 392 -1.32 -7.92 15.75
C THR A 392 -1.38 -7.43 17.19
N LYS A 393 -0.22 -7.14 17.78
CA LYS A 393 -0.07 -6.72 19.18
C LYS A 393 0.35 -5.26 19.30
N GLY A 394 1.08 -4.69 18.34
CA GLY A 394 1.44 -3.27 18.33
C GLY A 394 0.29 -2.40 17.82
N ILE A 395 0.23 -2.24 16.50
CA ILE A 395 -0.66 -1.33 15.78
C ILE A 395 -2.13 -1.56 16.14
N ARG A 396 -2.61 -2.82 16.09
CA ARG A 396 -4.02 -3.13 16.39
C ARG A 396 -4.43 -2.75 17.81
N VAL A 397 -3.54 -2.94 18.78
CA VAL A 397 -3.82 -2.63 20.19
C VAL A 397 -3.78 -1.11 20.41
N LEU A 398 -2.75 -0.44 19.87
CA LEU A 398 -2.63 1.01 19.93
C LEU A 398 -3.82 1.71 19.24
N SER A 399 -4.28 1.20 18.10
CA SER A 399 -5.46 1.74 17.43
C SER A 399 -6.69 1.72 18.33
N ARG A 400 -6.89 0.68 19.15
CA ARG A 400 -8.02 0.62 20.08
C ARG A 400 -7.84 1.62 21.22
N ALA A 401 -6.65 1.65 21.82
CA ALA A 401 -6.35 2.54 22.92
C ALA A 401 -6.53 4.03 22.55
N VAL A 402 -6.02 4.42 21.39
CA VAL A 402 -6.11 5.82 20.91
C VAL A 402 -7.57 6.23 20.63
N GLN A 403 -8.39 5.31 20.11
CA GLN A 403 -9.78 5.59 19.79
C GLN A 403 -10.70 5.79 21.00
N ASP A 404 -10.25 5.39 22.19
CA ASP A 404 -10.95 5.62 23.46
C ASP A 404 -10.51 6.92 24.15
N LEU A 405 -9.52 7.63 23.59
CA LEU A 405 -9.02 8.90 24.11
C LEU A 405 -9.58 10.09 23.34
N PRO A 406 -9.79 11.24 24.00
CA PRO A 406 -10.19 12.45 23.31
C PRO A 406 -9.07 12.94 22.39
N ARG A 407 -9.45 13.56 21.29
CA ARG A 407 -8.53 14.17 20.31
C ARG A 407 -7.80 15.39 20.88
N ILE A 408 -8.55 16.21 21.63
CA ILE A 408 -8.09 17.46 22.27
C ILE A 408 -8.57 17.49 23.72
N SER A 409 -7.90 18.23 24.61
CA SER A 409 -8.28 18.35 26.03
C SER A 409 -9.48 19.30 26.29
N SER A 410 -10.14 19.79 25.24
CA SER A 410 -11.27 20.72 25.38
C SER A 410 -12.55 20.01 25.82
N THR A 411 -13.39 20.69 26.61
CA THR A 411 -14.75 20.25 26.93
C THR A 411 -15.74 20.51 25.78
N ASP A 412 -15.35 21.31 24.80
CA ASP A 412 -16.17 21.57 23.61
C ASP A 412 -16.10 20.36 22.68
N MET A 413 -17.11 19.49 22.79
CA MET A 413 -17.23 18.25 22.02
C MET A 413 -17.66 18.54 20.58
N VAL A 414 -16.76 19.13 19.80
CA VAL A 414 -16.93 19.23 18.34
C VAL A 414 -16.43 17.93 17.72
N SER A 415 -17.33 17.19 17.07
CA SER A 415 -16.97 16.01 16.30
C SER A 415 -15.95 16.37 15.20
N PRO A 416 -14.91 15.54 14.98
CA PRO A 416 -14.60 14.27 15.67
C PRO A 416 -14.00 14.45 17.07
N THR A 417 -14.53 13.69 18.03
CA THR A 417 -14.23 13.82 19.46
C THR A 417 -13.06 12.96 19.95
N THR A 418 -12.81 11.80 19.34
CA THR A 418 -11.74 10.89 19.76
C THR A 418 -10.55 10.91 18.82
N ALA A 419 -9.39 10.49 19.31
CA ALA A 419 -8.17 10.38 18.51
C ALA A 419 -8.18 9.12 17.63
N ALA A 420 -7.27 9.05 16.66
CA ALA A 420 -7.01 7.85 15.86
C ALA A 420 -5.56 7.84 15.36
N LEU A 421 -5.11 6.69 14.84
CA LEU A 421 -3.76 6.54 14.31
C LEU A 421 -3.58 7.37 13.03
N ALA A 422 -2.42 8.02 12.90
CA ALA A 422 -2.04 8.78 11.70
C ALA A 422 -1.42 7.90 10.61
N PHE A 423 -0.81 6.77 10.99
CA PHE A 423 -0.07 5.87 10.10
C PHE A 423 1.07 6.58 9.35
N THR A 424 1.63 7.66 9.92
CA THR A 424 2.63 8.48 9.23
C THR A 424 3.90 7.68 8.97
N THR A 425 4.42 7.72 7.74
CA THR A 425 5.74 7.18 7.39
C THR A 425 6.78 8.31 7.35
N PRO A 426 8.09 7.99 7.48
CA PRO A 426 9.15 8.94 7.22
C PRO A 426 9.03 9.46 5.79
N ARG A 427 9.59 10.65 5.55
CA ARG A 427 9.68 11.19 4.19
C ARG A 427 10.84 10.58 3.38
N GLU A 428 11.62 9.71 4.00
CA GLU A 428 12.84 9.15 3.45
C GLU A 428 12.62 7.66 3.18
N VAL A 429 13.10 7.20 2.02
CA VAL A 429 13.08 5.78 1.65
C VAL A 429 13.88 4.97 2.66
N PHE A 430 13.37 3.80 3.03
CA PHE A 430 14.08 2.85 3.86
C PHE A 430 15.46 2.53 3.27
N PRO A 431 16.50 2.44 4.12
CA PRO A 431 17.86 2.20 3.66
C PRO A 431 18.00 0.86 2.95
N SER A 432 18.80 0.83 1.88
CA SER A 432 19.06 -0.39 1.09
C SER A 432 20.17 -1.26 1.66
N SER A 433 21.07 -0.71 2.49
CA SER A 433 22.16 -1.48 3.07
C SER A 433 21.78 -2.07 4.42
N ASN A 434 22.25 -3.29 4.71
CA ASN A 434 21.96 -3.96 5.97
C ASN A 434 22.41 -3.13 7.19
N ASP A 435 23.60 -2.54 7.13
CA ASP A 435 24.15 -1.76 8.25
C ASP A 435 23.27 -0.54 8.57
N GLU A 436 22.85 0.22 7.55
CA GLU A 436 21.95 1.36 7.72
C GLU A 436 20.54 0.91 8.16
N GLN A 437 20.06 -0.26 7.72
CA GLN A 437 18.79 -0.84 8.20
C GLN A 437 18.84 -1.14 9.70
N TRP A 438 19.93 -1.72 10.20
CA TRP A 438 20.08 -2.01 11.64
C TRP A 438 20.31 -0.75 12.47
N GLU A 439 21.01 0.25 11.92
CA GLU A 439 21.13 1.57 12.54
C GLU A 439 19.76 2.25 12.69
N LEU A 440 18.95 2.25 11.64
CA LEU A 440 17.58 2.79 11.69
C LEU A 440 16.72 2.01 12.69
N LEU A 441 16.84 0.67 12.74
CA LEU A 441 16.10 -0.12 13.73
C LEU A 441 16.46 0.29 15.15
N THR A 442 17.74 0.56 15.42
CA THR A 442 18.22 1.01 16.74
C THR A 442 17.61 2.36 17.09
N GLN A 443 17.61 3.32 16.15
CA GLN A 443 16.97 4.63 16.34
C GLN A 443 15.46 4.52 16.63
N LEU A 444 14.76 3.63 15.93
CA LEU A 444 13.33 3.39 16.16
C LEU A 444 13.05 2.73 17.51
N LEU A 445 13.91 1.82 17.96
CA LEU A 445 13.81 1.19 19.28
C LEU A 445 14.03 2.21 20.39
N ASP A 446 15.08 3.03 20.29
CA ASP A 446 15.37 4.12 21.24
C ASP A 446 14.20 5.11 21.32
N ARG A 447 13.66 5.50 20.15
CA ARG A 447 12.50 6.40 20.08
C ARG A 447 11.24 5.77 20.69
N SER A 448 11.01 4.48 20.46
CA SER A 448 9.89 3.75 21.10
C SER A 448 10.02 3.79 22.62
N GLN A 449 11.22 3.48 23.15
CA GLN A 449 11.49 3.50 24.59
C GLN A 449 11.34 4.90 25.20
N GLU A 450 11.78 5.94 24.50
CA GLU A 450 11.59 7.34 24.91
C GLU A 450 10.09 7.67 25.05
N LEU A 451 9.28 7.29 24.05
CA LEU A 451 7.84 7.53 24.05
C LEU A 451 7.13 6.72 25.15
N ASP A 452 7.52 5.46 25.35
CA ASP A 452 7.01 4.62 26.44
C ASP A 452 7.32 5.24 27.82
N SER A 453 8.54 5.73 28.01
CA SER A 453 8.97 6.42 29.24
C SER A 453 8.22 7.73 29.46
N LYS A 454 8.06 8.52 28.39
CA LYS A 454 7.30 9.78 28.42
C LYS A 454 5.85 9.52 28.80
N LEU A 455 5.22 8.50 28.22
CA LEU A 455 3.86 8.12 28.55
C LEU A 455 3.73 7.65 30.01
N ALA A 456 4.63 6.80 30.48
CA ALA A 456 4.61 6.32 31.87
C ALA A 456 4.77 7.46 32.90
N SER A 457 5.41 8.57 32.50
CA SER A 457 5.57 9.77 33.33
C SER A 457 4.37 10.72 33.33
N LEU A 458 3.40 10.56 32.40
CA LEU A 458 2.27 11.48 32.29
C LEU A 458 1.23 11.26 33.40
N PRO A 459 0.72 12.34 34.03
CA PRO A 459 -0.39 12.23 34.96
C PRO A 459 -1.68 11.83 34.22
N GLY A 460 -2.48 10.95 34.82
CA GLY A 460 -3.78 10.53 34.28
C GLY A 460 -3.72 9.37 33.29
N VAL A 461 -2.56 8.73 33.12
CA VAL A 461 -2.48 7.45 32.40
C VAL A 461 -3.06 6.34 33.27
N GLU A 462 -4.14 5.73 32.80
CA GLU A 462 -4.82 4.64 33.51
C GLU A 462 -3.88 3.41 33.64
N PRO A 463 -3.84 2.73 34.81
CA PRO A 463 -3.03 1.54 35.01
C PRO A 463 -3.28 0.43 33.96
N GLY A 464 -4.51 0.34 33.44
CA GLY A 464 -4.86 -0.59 32.38
C GLY A 464 -4.16 -0.29 31.06
N LEU A 465 -3.97 0.99 30.71
CA LEU A 465 -3.22 1.40 29.53
C LEU A 465 -1.72 1.10 29.69
N ILE A 466 -1.17 1.34 30.88
CA ILE A 466 0.22 0.96 31.19
C ILE A 466 0.41 -0.55 31.05
N ALA A 467 -0.46 -1.37 31.65
CA ALA A 467 -0.38 -2.83 31.56
C ALA A 467 -0.54 -3.35 30.13
N LEU A 468 -1.43 -2.71 29.34
CA LEU A 468 -1.59 -2.99 27.92
C LEU A 468 -0.30 -2.72 27.15
N LEU A 469 0.38 -1.61 27.42
CA LEU A 469 1.64 -1.28 26.77
C LEU A 469 2.77 -2.17 27.23
N THR A 470 2.87 -2.49 28.53
CA THR A 470 3.87 -3.42 29.04
C THR A 470 3.77 -4.81 28.39
N THR A 471 2.55 -5.28 28.06
CA THR A 471 2.34 -6.54 27.32
C THR A 471 2.64 -6.45 25.82
N VAL A 472 2.73 -5.23 25.27
CA VAL A 472 3.12 -4.92 23.88
C VAL A 472 4.61 -4.54 23.76
N VAL A 473 5.23 -4.11 24.86
CA VAL A 473 6.62 -3.63 25.00
C VAL A 473 7.58 -4.74 25.45
N LEU A 474 7.13 -5.73 26.23
CA LEU A 474 7.98 -6.79 26.76
C LEU A 474 7.73 -8.13 26.08
N SER A 475 8.06 -8.27 24.79
CA SER A 475 8.45 -9.60 24.32
C SER A 475 9.95 -9.73 24.44
N GLU A 476 10.44 -10.91 24.82
CA GLU A 476 11.86 -11.32 24.91
C GLU A 476 12.66 -11.08 23.60
N ASP A 477 12.04 -10.48 22.59
CA ASP A 477 12.55 -10.18 21.27
C ASP A 477 13.27 -8.83 21.18
N ASP A 478 12.94 -7.81 21.99
CA ASP A 478 13.61 -6.49 21.88
C ASP A 478 15.08 -6.58 22.30
N ASP A 479 15.41 -7.23 23.41
CA ASP A 479 16.80 -7.48 23.81
C ASP A 479 17.55 -8.31 22.75
N LYS A 480 16.86 -9.28 22.15
CA LYS A 480 17.39 -10.08 21.03
C LYS A 480 17.65 -9.21 19.80
N ARG A 481 16.74 -8.31 19.45
CA ARG A 481 16.88 -7.34 18.35
C ARG A 481 18.09 -6.43 18.58
N LEU A 482 18.23 -5.84 19.77
CA LEU A 482 19.36 -4.98 20.12
C LEU A 482 20.69 -5.74 20.11
N THR A 483 20.71 -6.96 20.63
CA THR A 483 21.91 -7.81 20.59
C THR A 483 22.36 -8.04 19.15
N ILE A 484 21.43 -8.43 18.27
CA ILE A 484 21.73 -8.65 16.85
C ILE A 484 22.15 -7.35 16.16
N ALA A 485 21.50 -6.21 16.45
CA ALA A 485 21.85 -4.91 15.90
C ALA A 485 23.28 -4.51 16.27
N THR A 486 23.65 -4.68 17.54
CA THR A 486 24.99 -4.43 18.11
C THR A 486 26.04 -5.32 17.44
N GLU A 487 25.77 -6.62 17.31
CA GLU A 487 26.67 -7.58 16.65
C GLU A 487 26.86 -7.27 15.15
N THR A 488 25.81 -6.83 14.47
CA THR A 488 25.82 -6.59 13.02
C THR A 488 26.49 -5.28 12.65
N THR A 489 26.19 -4.20 13.37
CA THR A 489 26.70 -2.85 13.09
C THR A 489 28.07 -2.56 13.72
N GLY A 490 28.48 -3.38 14.70
CA GLY A 490 29.65 -3.09 15.54
C GLY A 490 29.47 -1.86 16.44
N LEU A 491 28.27 -1.28 16.50
CA LEU A 491 27.89 -0.26 17.48
C LEU A 491 27.82 -0.94 18.85
N LYS A 492 28.38 -0.32 19.89
CA LYS A 492 28.31 -0.87 21.26
C LYS A 492 26.88 -0.74 21.78
N ASP A 493 26.45 -1.76 22.51
CA ASP A 493 25.16 -1.81 23.20
C ASP A 493 24.93 -0.51 23.99
N PRO A 494 23.93 0.31 23.62
CA PRO A 494 23.64 1.55 24.33
C PRO A 494 23.08 1.29 25.75
N LEU A 495 22.68 0.05 26.08
CA LEU A 495 22.21 -0.32 27.41
C LEU A 495 23.34 -0.54 28.45
N VAL A 496 24.61 -0.32 28.07
CA VAL A 496 25.74 -0.29 29.01
C VAL A 496 26.21 1.15 29.25
N VAL A 497 25.41 1.93 29.98
CA VAL A 497 25.87 3.08 30.81
C VAL A 497 25.12 3.11 32.13
#